data_AF-A0A821I8Z9-F1
#
_entry.id   AF-A0A821I8Z9-F1
#
_cell.length_a   1.000
_cell.length_b   1.000
_cell.length_c   1.000
_cell.angle_alpha   90.00
_cell.angle_beta   90.00
_cell.angle_gamma   90.00
#
_symmetry.space_group_name_H-M   'P 1'
#
loop_
_entity.id
_entity.type
_entity.pdbx_description
1 polymer ?
#
loop_
_entity_poly.entity_id
_entity_poly.type
_entity_poly.pdbx_seq_one_letter_code
_entity_poly.pdbx_strand_id
1 'polypeptide(L)'
;MHLKYSFLAAVRNAVPNNSISSSPPYMKHFSLLFLTLQNVTSILLLRYVRTTPGPRFINSTAVLNSEIQKTVLSILLLIYEQKSVVGSFKLLYHAVICNAKDTLKTGIPALLYTLQNNLLFVSISNLDAATFQVSFQLKIFTTAIFTVFLLHRQFSLVQWLALFLLFFGISLVQIENMTSTTPKQDVNAILGFISVVSACILSGLAGVYFEKILKGSDTSVWIRNIQLGIFGMLFGFLTAYMSDGTEIKKKGFLFGYTDLVWIAITIQSAGGLLVALVVKYADNIWKGFATSAAIIISCIISM
;
A
#
# COMPACT_ATOMS: atom_id res chain seq x y z
N MET A 1 -50.47 -19.58 -5.63
CA MET A 1 -49.11 -19.48 -5.04
C MET A 1 -47.98 -19.88 -6.00
N HIS A 2 -48.20 -20.81 -6.94
CA HIS A 2 -47.18 -21.28 -7.90
C HIS A 2 -46.75 -20.27 -9.00
N LEU A 3 -47.58 -19.29 -9.39
CA LEU A 3 -47.20 -18.33 -10.45
C LEU A 3 -46.21 -17.25 -10.01
N LYS A 4 -46.20 -16.84 -8.73
CA LYS A 4 -45.24 -15.83 -8.23
C LYS A 4 -43.79 -16.37 -8.18
N TYR A 5 -43.62 -17.68 -7.98
CA TYR A 5 -42.31 -18.32 -7.99
C TYR A 5 -41.73 -18.45 -9.40
N SER A 6 -42.57 -18.70 -10.41
CA SER A 6 -42.12 -18.80 -11.81
C SER A 6 -41.66 -17.44 -12.36
N PHE A 7 -42.32 -16.35 -11.98
CA PHE A 7 -41.93 -15.01 -12.41
C PHE A 7 -40.63 -14.53 -11.75
N LEU A 8 -40.42 -14.82 -10.46
CA LEU A 8 -39.15 -14.54 -9.78
C LEU A 8 -37.99 -15.41 -10.30
N ALA A 9 -38.25 -16.64 -10.73
CA ALA A 9 -37.26 -17.49 -11.39
C ALA A 9 -36.89 -16.97 -12.79
N ALA A 10 -37.86 -16.46 -13.55
CA ALA A 10 -37.62 -15.86 -14.87
C ALA A 10 -36.83 -14.54 -14.78
N VAL A 11 -37.11 -13.69 -13.79
CA VAL A 11 -36.34 -12.45 -13.56
C VAL A 11 -34.92 -12.75 -13.06
N ARG A 12 -34.73 -13.81 -12.26
CA ARG A 12 -33.40 -14.24 -11.81
C ARG A 12 -32.52 -14.76 -12.96
N ASN A 13 -33.13 -15.33 -14.00
CA ASN A 13 -32.42 -15.85 -15.18
C ASN A 13 -32.22 -14.80 -16.29
N ALA A 14 -32.83 -13.61 -16.17
CA ALA A 14 -32.72 -12.51 -17.15
C ALA A 14 -31.67 -11.45 -16.75
N VAL A 15 -31.10 -11.53 -15.55
CA VAL A 15 -29.93 -10.74 -15.18
C VAL A 15 -28.70 -11.53 -15.64
N PRO A 16 -27.94 -11.08 -16.66
CA PRO A 16 -26.68 -11.74 -16.98
C PRO A 16 -25.84 -11.75 -15.70
N ASN A 17 -25.49 -12.94 -15.25
CA ASN A 17 -24.42 -13.16 -14.29
C ASN A 17 -23.14 -12.60 -14.90
N ASN A 18 -22.95 -11.29 -14.81
CA ASN A 18 -21.63 -10.67 -14.82
C ASN A 18 -21.01 -10.99 -13.46
N SER A 19 -20.74 -12.27 -13.24
CA SER A 19 -19.72 -12.72 -12.32
C SER A 19 -18.49 -11.88 -12.58
N ILE A 20 -18.02 -11.17 -11.56
CA ILE A 20 -16.63 -10.78 -11.30
C ILE A 20 -15.81 -10.88 -12.59
N SER A 21 -15.63 -9.76 -13.29
CA SER A 21 -14.84 -9.72 -14.54
C SER A 21 -13.58 -10.56 -14.36
N SER A 22 -13.55 -11.76 -14.94
CA SER A 22 -12.39 -12.64 -14.90
C SER A 22 -11.37 -12.03 -15.84
N SER A 23 -10.73 -10.97 -15.37
CA SER A 23 -9.62 -10.33 -16.05
C SER A 23 -8.62 -11.41 -16.46
N PRO A 24 -8.08 -11.35 -17.69
CA PRO A 24 -7.29 -12.44 -18.24
C PRO A 24 -6.14 -12.80 -17.29
N PRO A 25 -5.81 -14.09 -17.13
CA PRO A 25 -4.84 -14.57 -16.14
C PRO A 25 -3.48 -13.87 -16.27
N TYR A 26 -3.14 -13.39 -17.47
CA TYR A 26 -1.93 -12.60 -17.74
C TYR A 26 -1.84 -11.31 -16.92
N MET A 27 -2.95 -10.60 -16.64
CA MET A 27 -2.93 -9.33 -15.91
C MET A 27 -2.48 -9.49 -14.46
N LYS A 28 -2.86 -10.61 -13.84
CA LYS A 28 -2.39 -10.97 -12.49
C LYS A 28 -0.88 -11.18 -12.47
N HIS A 29 -0.35 -12.01 -13.37
CA HIS A 29 1.08 -12.33 -13.40
C HIS A 29 1.93 -11.11 -13.78
N PHE A 30 1.47 -10.33 -14.75
CA PHE A 30 2.13 -9.10 -15.18
C PHE A 30 2.20 -8.08 -14.02
N SER A 31 1.07 -7.79 -13.37
CA SER A 31 1.06 -6.84 -12.26
C SER A 31 1.95 -7.28 -11.09
N LEU A 32 2.01 -8.57 -10.78
CA LEU A 32 2.90 -9.11 -9.74
C LEU A 32 4.38 -9.03 -10.12
N LEU A 33 4.72 -9.35 -11.38
CA LEU A 33 6.09 -9.23 -11.88
C LEU A 33 6.57 -7.78 -11.82
N PHE A 34 5.78 -6.84 -12.35
CA PHE A 34 6.13 -5.42 -12.33
C PHE A 34 6.20 -4.85 -10.92
N LEU A 35 5.31 -5.25 -10.00
CA LEU A 35 5.38 -4.84 -8.61
C LEU A 35 6.65 -5.38 -7.93
N THR A 36 7.04 -6.62 -8.20
CA THR A 36 8.26 -7.22 -7.64
C THR A 36 9.49 -6.47 -8.15
N LEU A 37 9.59 -6.25 -9.46
CA LEU A 37 10.69 -5.50 -10.08
C LEU A 37 10.76 -4.07 -9.53
N GLN A 38 9.62 -3.37 -9.49
CA GLN A 38 9.54 -2.01 -8.95
C GLN A 38 9.97 -1.94 -7.48
N ASN A 39 9.58 -2.92 -6.65
CA ASN A 39 10.01 -2.99 -5.25
C ASN A 39 11.51 -3.22 -5.12
N VAL A 40 12.10 -4.12 -5.92
CA VAL A 40 13.56 -4.36 -5.95
C VAL A 40 14.28 -3.05 -6.30
N THR A 41 13.87 -2.40 -7.39
CA THR A 41 14.46 -1.12 -7.81
C THR A 41 14.32 -0.06 -6.73
N SER A 42 13.17 0.02 -6.07
CA SER A 42 12.94 1.00 -4.99
C SER A 42 13.85 0.79 -3.80
N ILE A 43 14.03 -0.46 -3.35
CA ILE A 43 14.89 -0.80 -2.22
C ILE A 43 16.34 -0.42 -2.53
N LEU A 44 16.86 -0.83 -3.71
CA LEU A 44 18.23 -0.56 -4.12
C LEU A 44 18.47 0.95 -4.32
N LEU A 45 17.54 1.64 -4.98
CA LEU A 45 17.65 3.08 -5.21
C LEU A 45 17.61 3.86 -3.90
N LEU A 46 16.70 3.52 -2.97
CA LEU A 46 16.62 4.20 -1.69
C LEU A 46 17.89 3.99 -0.86
N ARG A 47 18.49 2.79 -0.92
CA ARG A 47 19.81 2.52 -0.32
C ARG A 47 20.85 3.44 -0.93
N TYR A 48 20.94 3.50 -2.26
CA TYR A 48 21.90 4.33 -2.97
C TYR A 48 21.76 5.83 -2.65
N VAL A 49 20.53 6.36 -2.67
CA VAL A 49 20.23 7.76 -2.31
C VAL A 49 20.64 8.07 -0.87
N ARG A 50 20.47 7.13 0.06
CA ARG A 50 20.81 7.33 1.47
C ARG A 50 22.31 7.20 1.78
N THR A 51 23.06 6.45 0.97
CA THR A 51 24.52 6.30 1.12
C THR A 51 25.31 7.38 0.38
N THR A 52 24.69 8.07 -0.58
CA THR A 52 25.34 9.14 -1.33
C THR A 52 25.58 10.37 -0.41
N PRO A 53 26.80 10.93 -0.38
CA PRO A 53 27.10 12.11 0.43
C PRO A 53 26.31 13.32 -0.09
N GLY A 54 25.61 14.01 0.81
CA GLY A 54 24.83 15.20 0.47
C GLY A 54 23.80 15.57 1.54
N PRO A 55 23.12 16.72 1.39
CA PRO A 55 22.03 17.10 2.26
C PRO A 55 20.90 16.07 2.16
N ARG A 56 20.47 15.51 3.29
CA ARG A 56 19.36 14.56 3.33
C ARG A 56 18.05 15.32 3.12
N PHE A 57 17.22 14.80 2.21
CA PHE A 57 15.88 15.33 2.00
C PHE A 57 14.97 15.03 3.20
N ILE A 58 13.94 15.85 3.35
CA ILE A 58 12.93 15.70 4.41
C ILE A 58 11.93 14.61 3.98
N ASN A 59 11.81 13.54 4.78
CA ASN A 59 11.00 12.38 4.39
C ASN A 59 9.52 12.72 4.19
N SER A 60 8.94 13.57 5.05
CA SER A 60 7.51 13.93 4.95
C SER A 60 7.16 14.69 3.67
N THR A 61 8.07 15.53 3.17
CA THR A 61 7.85 16.25 1.90
C THR A 61 7.94 15.30 0.72
N ALA A 62 8.82 14.30 0.76
CA ALA A 62 8.94 13.28 -0.28
C ALA A 62 7.69 12.39 -0.34
N VAL A 63 7.13 12.02 0.82
CA VAL A 63 5.87 11.28 0.90
C VAL A 63 4.73 12.10 0.30
N LEU A 64 4.60 13.39 0.68
CA LEU A 64 3.56 14.26 0.12
C LEU A 64 3.70 14.41 -1.41
N ASN A 65 4.92 14.64 -1.91
CA ASN A 65 5.18 14.70 -3.35
C ASN A 65 4.84 13.38 -4.07
N SER A 66 5.08 12.23 -3.43
CA SER A 66 4.69 10.93 -4.00
C SER A 66 3.17 10.78 -4.14
N GLU A 67 2.38 11.28 -3.18
CA GLU A 67 0.92 11.27 -3.26
C GLU A 67 0.39 12.21 -4.35
N ILE A 68 1.01 13.39 -4.50
CA ILE A 68 0.69 14.34 -5.58
C ILE A 68 0.95 13.68 -6.94
N GLN A 69 2.15 13.13 -7.15
CA GLN A 69 2.50 12.46 -8.41
C GLN A 69 1.56 11.28 -8.69
N LYS A 70 1.24 10.47 -7.69
CA LYS A 70 0.35 9.31 -7.84
C LYS A 70 -1.06 9.71 -8.23
N THR A 71 -1.56 10.81 -7.64
CA THR A 71 -2.88 11.36 -7.97
C THR A 71 -2.91 11.91 -9.40
N VAL A 72 -1.89 12.67 -9.80
CA VAL A 72 -1.76 13.20 -11.18
C VAL A 72 -1.71 12.06 -12.19
N LEU A 73 -0.86 11.05 -11.96
CA LEU A 73 -0.77 9.88 -12.83
C LEU A 73 -2.10 9.10 -12.89
N SER A 74 -2.81 8.98 -11.77
CA SER A 74 -4.13 8.34 -11.76
C SER A 74 -5.16 9.12 -12.58
N ILE A 75 -5.13 10.45 -12.55
CA ILE A 75 -5.99 11.29 -13.40
C ILE A 75 -5.64 11.08 -14.88
N LEU A 76 -4.35 11.07 -15.24
CA LEU A 76 -3.92 10.81 -16.61
C LEU A 76 -4.35 9.43 -17.10
N LEU A 77 -4.23 8.40 -16.27
CA LEU A 77 -4.67 7.04 -16.59
C LEU A 77 -6.19 6.94 -16.71
N LEU A 78 -6.94 7.71 -15.91
CA LEU A 78 -8.40 7.82 -16.05
C LEU A 78 -8.81 8.50 -17.35
N ILE A 79 -8.08 9.54 -17.79
CA ILE A 79 -8.30 10.19 -19.09
C ILE A 79 -8.03 9.21 -20.23
N TYR A 80 -6.94 8.44 -20.13
CA TYR A 80 -6.61 7.41 -21.09
C TYR A 80 -7.67 6.30 -21.15
N GLU A 81 -8.16 5.83 -20.00
CA GLU A 81 -9.21 4.80 -19.90
C GLU A 81 -10.54 5.26 -20.54
N GLN A 82 -10.97 6.49 -20.30
CA GLN A 82 -12.23 7.03 -20.84
C GLN A 82 -12.12 7.55 -22.28
N LYS A 83 -10.89 7.73 -22.80
CA LYS A 83 -10.62 8.35 -24.11
C LYS A 83 -11.27 9.74 -24.29
N SER A 84 -11.59 10.43 -23.19
CA SER A 84 -12.27 11.72 -23.19
C SER A 84 -11.98 12.50 -21.92
N VAL A 85 -11.38 13.69 -22.08
CA VAL A 85 -11.03 14.58 -20.94
C VAL A 85 -12.28 15.04 -20.21
N VAL A 86 -13.29 15.52 -20.95
CA VAL A 86 -14.55 16.02 -20.37
C VAL A 86 -15.32 14.88 -19.68
N GLY A 87 -15.33 13.69 -20.30
CA GLY A 87 -15.92 12.49 -19.70
C GLY A 87 -15.27 12.13 -18.36
N SER A 88 -13.94 12.11 -18.31
CA SER A 88 -13.19 11.82 -17.08
C SER A 88 -13.44 12.83 -15.98
N PHE A 89 -13.46 14.14 -16.27
CA PHE A 89 -13.75 15.15 -15.25
C PHE A 89 -15.19 15.09 -14.75
N LYS A 90 -16.16 14.83 -15.62
CA LYS A 90 -17.57 14.66 -15.21
C LYS A 90 -17.74 13.44 -14.31
N LEU A 91 -17.12 12.33 -14.68
CA LEU A 91 -17.11 11.10 -13.90
C LEU A 91 -16.37 11.27 -12.56
N LEU A 92 -15.25 12.00 -12.56
CA LEU A 92 -14.50 12.31 -11.35
C LEU A 92 -15.33 13.19 -10.40
N TYR A 93 -15.96 14.24 -10.91
CA TYR A 93 -16.84 15.11 -10.13
C TYR A 93 -17.98 14.32 -9.49
N HIS A 94 -18.64 13.47 -10.27
CA HIS A 94 -19.71 12.63 -9.77
C HIS A 94 -19.22 11.62 -8.70
N ALA A 95 -18.09 10.95 -8.95
CA ALA A 95 -17.55 9.93 -8.05
C ALA A 95 -16.97 10.53 -6.75
N VAL A 96 -16.34 11.70 -6.82
CA VAL A 96 -15.67 12.33 -5.68
C VAL A 96 -16.64 13.21 -4.87
N ILE A 97 -17.37 14.10 -5.55
CA ILE A 97 -18.20 15.13 -4.92
C ILE A 97 -19.64 14.63 -4.73
N CYS A 98 -20.30 14.17 -5.78
CA CYS A 98 -21.70 13.74 -5.67
C CYS A 98 -21.85 12.47 -4.83
N ASN A 99 -20.88 11.56 -4.89
CA ASN A 99 -20.84 10.34 -4.08
C ASN A 99 -19.90 10.46 -2.86
N ALA A 100 -19.99 11.57 -2.13
CA ALA A 100 -19.11 11.86 -0.99
C ALA A 100 -19.07 10.75 0.07
N LYS A 101 -20.16 10.01 0.29
CA LYS A 101 -20.19 8.87 1.23
C LYS A 101 -19.24 7.75 0.80
N ASP A 102 -19.16 7.46 -0.49
CA ASP A 102 -18.27 6.45 -1.04
C ASP A 102 -16.81 6.93 -1.00
N THR A 103 -16.57 8.21 -1.30
CA THR A 103 -15.27 8.85 -1.09
C THR A 103 -14.82 8.77 0.37
N LEU A 104 -15.67 9.10 1.34
CA LEU A 104 -15.33 9.04 2.77
C LEU A 104 -14.93 7.62 3.23
N LYS A 105 -15.50 6.57 2.64
CA LYS A 105 -15.07 5.20 2.92
C LYS A 105 -13.60 4.97 2.53
N THR A 106 -13.11 5.58 1.45
CA THR A 106 -11.69 5.52 1.08
C THR A 106 -10.78 6.33 2.00
N GLY A 107 -11.33 7.27 2.78
CA GLY A 107 -10.60 7.97 3.82
C GLY A 107 -10.21 7.09 5.01
N ILE A 108 -10.97 6.02 5.29
CA ILE A 108 -10.67 5.06 6.35
C ILE A 108 -9.31 4.38 6.14
N PRO A 109 -9.02 3.71 5.00
CA PRO A 109 -7.71 3.10 4.80
C PRO A 109 -6.58 4.12 4.79
N ALA A 110 -6.79 5.34 4.24
CA ALA A 110 -5.80 6.41 4.29
C ALA A 110 -5.43 6.78 5.74
N LEU A 111 -6.43 6.98 6.60
CA LEU A 111 -6.22 7.30 8.02
C LEU A 111 -5.49 6.17 8.75
N LEU A 112 -5.90 4.92 8.51
CA LEU A 112 -5.25 3.74 9.11
C LEU A 112 -3.79 3.63 8.68
N TYR A 113 -3.46 3.90 7.41
CA TYR A 113 -2.08 3.93 6.93
C TYR A 113 -1.26 5.07 7.57
N THR A 114 -1.84 6.26 7.76
CA THR A 114 -1.17 7.36 8.46
C THR A 114 -0.88 7.01 9.92
N LEU A 115 -1.87 6.47 10.65
CA LEU A 115 -1.69 6.04 12.03
C LEU A 115 -0.66 4.92 12.15
N GLN A 116 -0.70 3.94 11.24
CA GLN A 116 0.31 2.90 11.12
C GLN A 116 1.71 3.51 10.99
N ASN A 117 1.92 4.46 10.08
CA ASN A 117 3.23 5.06 9.85
C ASN A 117 3.76 5.76 11.11
N ASN A 118 2.92 6.46 11.85
CA ASN A 118 3.30 7.10 13.12
C ASN A 118 3.72 6.06 14.18
N LEU A 119 2.98 4.95 14.31
CA LEU A 119 3.35 3.88 15.22
C LEU A 119 4.66 3.18 14.82
N LEU A 120 4.95 3.10 13.52
CA LEU A 120 6.25 2.59 13.06
C LEU A 120 7.40 3.51 13.48
N PHE A 121 7.24 4.84 13.44
CA PHE A 121 8.26 5.76 13.95
C PHE A 121 8.52 5.59 15.45
N VAL A 122 7.44 5.46 16.24
CA VAL A 122 7.54 5.18 17.68
C VAL A 122 8.26 3.85 17.90
N SER A 123 7.94 2.82 17.14
CA SER A 123 8.57 1.50 17.29
C SER A 123 10.05 1.51 16.91
N ILE A 124 10.43 2.11 15.77
CA ILE A 124 11.83 2.23 15.32
C ILE A 124 12.68 2.99 16.35
N SER A 125 12.07 3.92 17.07
CA SER A 125 12.74 4.70 18.11
C SER A 125 12.83 3.98 19.46
N ASN A 126 12.13 2.86 19.65
CA ASN A 126 12.04 2.11 20.91
C ASN A 126 12.47 0.63 20.81
N LEU A 127 12.79 0.13 19.62
CA LEU A 127 13.28 -1.22 19.37
C LEU A 127 14.58 -1.17 18.59
N ASP A 128 15.45 -2.15 18.84
CA ASP A 128 16.56 -2.41 17.95
C ASP A 128 16.05 -2.84 16.55
N ALA A 129 16.90 -2.64 15.54
CA ALA A 129 16.51 -2.85 14.16
C ALA A 129 16.11 -4.30 13.86
N ALA A 130 16.77 -5.29 14.49
CA ALA A 130 16.46 -6.70 14.25
C ALA A 130 15.09 -7.07 14.84
N THR A 131 14.83 -6.70 16.09
CA THR A 131 13.52 -6.94 16.72
C THR A 131 12.39 -6.24 15.97
N PHE A 132 12.60 -5.00 15.54
CA PHE A 132 11.62 -4.26 14.73
C PHE A 132 11.30 -4.97 13.40
N GLN A 133 12.31 -5.35 12.63
CA GLN A 133 12.14 -5.93 11.30
C GLN A 133 11.37 -7.26 11.34
N VAL A 134 11.76 -8.16 12.25
CA VAL A 134 11.10 -9.45 12.45
C VAL A 134 9.65 -9.24 12.92
N SER A 135 9.45 -8.38 13.92
CA SER A 135 8.10 -8.11 14.46
C SER A 135 7.17 -7.47 13.42
N PHE A 136 7.72 -6.67 12.51
CA PHE A 136 6.93 -6.04 11.45
C PHE A 136 6.42 -7.05 10.40
N GLN A 137 7.00 -8.25 10.30
CA GLN A 137 6.48 -9.30 9.41
C GLN A 137 5.21 -9.96 9.91
N LEU A 138 4.82 -9.72 11.18
CA LEU A 138 3.52 -10.15 11.69
C LEU A 138 2.35 -9.58 10.87
N LYS A 139 2.57 -8.51 10.09
CA LYS A 139 1.61 -7.97 9.12
C LYS A 139 1.09 -9.01 8.13
N ILE A 140 1.86 -10.07 7.83
CA ILE A 140 1.46 -11.16 6.94
C ILE A 140 0.25 -11.88 7.55
N PHE A 141 0.33 -12.22 8.83
CA PHE A 141 -0.74 -12.90 9.55
C PHE A 141 -1.94 -11.98 9.77
N THR A 142 -1.74 -10.73 10.17
CA THR A 142 -2.86 -9.79 10.34
C THR A 142 -3.63 -9.59 9.03
N THR A 143 -2.93 -9.48 7.90
CA THR A 143 -3.54 -9.39 6.57
C THR A 143 -4.35 -10.65 6.25
N ALA A 144 -3.81 -11.84 6.52
CA ALA A 144 -4.52 -13.11 6.30
C ALA A 144 -5.78 -13.22 7.18
N ILE A 145 -5.66 -12.89 8.46
CA ILE A 145 -6.77 -12.87 9.43
C ILE A 145 -7.88 -11.93 8.95
N PHE A 146 -7.55 -10.67 8.62
CA PHE A 146 -8.56 -9.73 8.12
C PHE A 146 -9.11 -10.15 6.76
N THR A 147 -8.34 -10.83 5.91
CA THR A 147 -8.84 -11.38 4.64
C THR A 147 -9.93 -12.44 4.90
N VAL A 148 -9.78 -13.28 5.93
CA VAL A 148 -10.83 -14.22 6.34
C VAL A 148 -12.05 -13.46 6.87
N PHE A 149 -11.85 -12.50 7.78
CA PHE A 149 -12.96 -11.83 8.46
C PHE A 149 -13.72 -10.81 7.58
N LEU A 150 -13.04 -9.99 6.78
CA LEU A 150 -13.65 -8.87 6.04
C LEU A 150 -14.09 -9.25 4.62
N LEU A 151 -13.33 -10.14 3.96
CA LEU A 151 -13.58 -10.61 2.60
C LEU A 151 -14.22 -12.01 2.57
N HIS A 152 -14.42 -12.66 3.73
CA HIS A 152 -15.02 -13.99 3.85
C HIS A 152 -14.32 -15.06 2.99
N ARG A 153 -13.00 -14.93 2.80
CA ARG A 153 -12.19 -15.93 2.09
C ARG A 153 -11.76 -17.03 3.04
N GLN A 154 -11.61 -18.24 2.51
CA GLN A 154 -11.11 -19.40 3.25
C GLN A 154 -9.71 -19.75 2.76
N PHE A 155 -8.83 -20.10 3.70
CA PHE A 155 -7.48 -20.58 3.39
C PHE A 155 -7.36 -22.06 3.76
N SER A 156 -6.75 -22.84 2.87
CA SER A 156 -6.40 -24.23 3.17
C SER A 156 -5.24 -24.30 4.16
N LEU A 157 -5.05 -25.45 4.81
CA LEU A 157 -3.91 -25.68 5.68
C LEU A 157 -2.57 -25.46 4.96
N VAL A 158 -2.47 -25.88 3.70
CA VAL A 158 -1.27 -25.66 2.87
C VAL A 158 -1.01 -24.18 2.66
N GLN A 159 -2.05 -23.36 2.46
CA GLN A 159 -1.89 -21.91 2.32
C GLN A 159 -1.46 -21.25 3.63
N TRP A 160 -2.00 -21.69 4.77
CA TRP A 160 -1.51 -21.24 6.08
C TRP A 160 -0.04 -21.61 6.30
N LEU A 161 0.35 -22.85 6.01
CA LEU A 161 1.75 -23.28 6.09
C LEU A 161 2.65 -22.45 5.16
N ALA A 162 2.19 -22.11 3.96
CA ALA A 162 2.93 -21.23 3.06
C ALA A 162 3.13 -19.82 3.64
N LEU A 163 2.13 -19.27 4.34
CA LEU A 163 2.28 -17.97 5.04
C LEU A 163 3.27 -18.04 6.19
N PHE A 164 3.27 -19.14 6.96
CA PHE A 164 4.28 -19.37 8.00
C PHE A 164 5.68 -19.48 7.40
N LEU A 165 5.85 -20.28 6.35
CA LEU A 165 7.12 -20.43 5.66
C LEU A 165 7.63 -19.09 5.12
N LEU A 166 6.73 -18.28 4.55
CA LEU A 166 7.04 -16.93 4.07
C LEU A 166 7.54 -16.03 5.21
N PHE A 167 6.83 -16.00 6.34
CA PHE A 167 7.23 -15.24 7.52
C PHE A 167 8.63 -15.63 8.03
N PHE A 168 8.89 -16.94 8.16
CA PHE A 168 10.20 -17.44 8.59
C PHE A 168 11.30 -17.07 7.61
N GLY A 169 11.09 -17.28 6.31
CA GLY A 169 12.07 -16.96 5.27
C GLY A 169 12.47 -15.48 5.28
N ILE A 170 11.49 -14.58 5.38
CA ILE A 170 11.76 -13.14 5.44
C ILE A 170 12.49 -12.76 6.73
N SER A 171 12.08 -13.32 7.86
CA SER A 171 12.68 -13.02 9.16
C SER A 171 14.14 -13.45 9.22
N LEU A 172 14.47 -14.62 8.66
CA LEU A 172 15.86 -15.10 8.56
C LEU A 172 16.74 -14.14 7.74
N VAL A 173 16.27 -13.77 6.54
CA VAL A 173 16.99 -12.82 5.66
C VAL A 173 17.18 -11.46 6.35
N GLN A 174 16.20 -11.01 7.14
CA GLN A 174 16.29 -9.73 7.84
C GLN A 174 17.27 -9.74 9.01
N ILE A 175 17.37 -10.85 9.75
CA ILE A 175 18.35 -10.98 10.83
C ILE A 175 19.79 -10.92 10.27
N GLU A 176 20.05 -11.63 9.17
CA GLU A 176 21.37 -11.66 8.55
C GLU A 176 21.84 -10.27 8.10
N ASN A 177 20.94 -9.49 7.48
CA ASN A 177 21.21 -8.12 7.05
C ASN A 177 21.48 -7.13 8.20
N MET A 178 21.15 -7.48 9.45
CA MET A 178 21.29 -6.61 10.62
C MET A 178 22.49 -6.97 11.50
N THR A 179 23.34 -7.91 11.08
CA THR A 179 24.54 -8.34 11.82
C THR A 179 25.64 -7.26 11.96
N SER A 180 25.37 -6.04 11.49
CA SER A 180 26.25 -4.87 11.62
C SER A 180 25.68 -3.85 12.61
N THR A 181 26.40 -3.66 13.72
CA THR A 181 26.44 -2.49 14.64
C THR A 181 25.39 -2.26 15.74
N THR A 182 25.93 -2.42 16.96
CA THR A 182 25.89 -1.53 18.16
C THR A 182 24.60 -1.44 19.00
N PRO A 183 24.67 -1.77 20.31
CA PRO A 183 23.55 -1.55 21.23
C PRO A 183 23.34 -0.05 21.46
N LYS A 184 22.15 0.46 21.16
CA LYS A 184 21.70 1.79 21.62
C LYS A 184 20.57 1.64 22.63
N GLN A 185 20.97 1.76 23.90
CA GLN A 185 20.51 2.66 24.98
C GLN A 185 19.01 2.80 25.28
N ASP A 186 18.65 2.51 26.54
CA ASP A 186 17.43 2.84 27.30
C ASP A 186 16.19 3.19 26.49
N VAL A 187 15.45 2.16 26.07
CA VAL A 187 14.19 2.29 25.35
C VAL A 187 13.14 1.37 25.93
N ASN A 188 11.91 1.88 25.99
CA ASN A 188 10.75 1.14 26.46
C ASN A 188 10.40 0.04 25.44
N ALA A 189 11.07 -1.11 25.52
CA ALA A 189 10.90 -2.21 24.58
C ALA A 189 9.43 -2.67 24.48
N ILE A 190 8.70 -2.63 25.60
CA ILE A 190 7.26 -2.92 25.64
C ILE A 190 6.48 -1.93 24.77
N LEU A 191 6.75 -0.62 24.91
CA LEU A 191 6.11 0.41 24.08
C LEU A 191 6.43 0.20 22.60
N GLY A 192 7.69 -0.09 22.29
CA GLY A 192 8.14 -0.37 20.93
C GLY A 192 7.45 -1.59 20.31
N PHE A 193 7.32 -2.67 21.09
CA PHE A 193 6.67 -3.92 20.67
C PHE A 193 5.16 -3.75 20.48
N ILE A 194 4.47 -3.11 21.44
CA ILE A 194 3.04 -2.79 21.30
C ILE A 194 2.82 -1.93 20.05
N SER A 195 3.68 -0.93 19.82
CA SER A 195 3.57 -0.04 18.65
C SER A 195 3.70 -0.78 17.32
N VAL A 196 4.67 -1.70 17.16
CA VAL A 196 4.80 -2.48 15.91
C VAL A 196 3.66 -3.47 15.72
N VAL A 197 3.19 -4.12 16.78
CA VAL A 197 2.05 -5.05 16.68
C VAL A 197 0.78 -4.29 16.28
N SER A 198 0.50 -3.15 16.91
CA SER A 198 -0.60 -2.27 16.52
C SER A 198 -0.45 -1.79 15.08
N ALA A 199 0.75 -1.38 14.65
CA ALA A 199 1.01 -1.00 13.26
C ALA A 199 0.74 -2.16 12.27
N CYS A 200 1.12 -3.39 12.60
CA CYS A 200 0.83 -4.58 11.79
C CYS A 200 -0.67 -4.84 11.67
N ILE A 201 -1.44 -4.68 12.76
CA ILE A 201 -2.90 -4.81 12.75
C ILE A 201 -3.52 -3.75 11.84
N LEU A 202 -3.14 -2.48 12.01
CA LEU A 202 -3.63 -1.38 11.17
C LEU A 202 -3.28 -1.61 9.69
N SER A 203 -2.07 -2.10 9.39
CA SER A 203 -1.64 -2.41 8.02
C SER A 203 -2.50 -3.47 7.35
N GLY A 204 -2.78 -4.56 8.06
CA GLY A 204 -3.62 -5.64 7.56
C GLY A 204 -5.05 -5.16 7.34
N LEU A 205 -5.60 -4.43 8.32
CA LEU A 205 -6.95 -3.87 8.25
C LEU A 205 -7.09 -2.89 7.07
N ALA A 206 -6.19 -1.92 6.95
CA ALA A 206 -6.20 -0.90 5.90
C ALA A 206 -6.12 -1.53 4.50
N GLY A 207 -5.19 -2.47 4.31
CA GLY A 207 -5.00 -3.14 3.03
C GLY A 207 -6.21 -3.95 2.61
N VAL A 208 -6.72 -4.80 3.50
CA VAL A 208 -7.88 -5.66 3.21
C VAL A 208 -9.16 -4.83 3.05
N TYR A 209 -9.32 -3.77 3.83
CA TYR A 209 -10.45 -2.85 3.68
C TYR A 209 -10.41 -2.10 2.35
N PHE A 210 -9.22 -1.64 1.92
CA PHE A 210 -9.04 -1.05 0.59
C PHE A 210 -9.38 -2.06 -0.51
N GLU A 211 -8.96 -3.32 -0.39
CA GLU A 211 -9.34 -4.38 -1.33
C GLU A 211 -10.85 -4.60 -1.38
N LYS A 212 -11.51 -4.58 -0.22
CA LYS A 212 -12.97 -4.71 -0.13
C LYS A 212 -13.69 -3.58 -0.86
N ILE A 213 -13.23 -2.34 -0.73
CA ILE A 213 -13.80 -1.19 -1.46
C ILE A 213 -13.51 -1.31 -2.96
N LEU A 214 -12.26 -1.65 -3.31
CA LEU A 214 -11.81 -1.72 -4.69
C LEU A 214 -12.54 -2.80 -5.48
N LYS A 215 -12.79 -3.97 -4.87
CA LYS A 215 -13.47 -5.11 -5.51
C LYS A 215 -14.98 -5.14 -5.28
N GLY A 216 -15.47 -4.41 -4.29
CA GLY A 216 -16.89 -4.35 -3.96
C GLY A 216 -17.70 -3.37 -4.82
N SER A 217 -17.09 -2.74 -5.83
CA SER A 217 -17.75 -1.79 -6.72
C SER A 217 -17.14 -1.84 -8.12
N ASP A 218 -17.94 -1.48 -9.14
CA ASP A 218 -17.47 -1.36 -10.54
C ASP A 218 -16.74 -0.03 -10.82
N THR A 219 -16.33 0.66 -9.76
CA THR A 219 -15.61 1.93 -9.86
C THR A 219 -14.21 1.69 -10.40
N SER A 220 -13.76 2.50 -11.36
CA SER A 220 -12.39 2.41 -11.89
C SER A 220 -11.34 2.49 -10.77
N VAL A 221 -10.28 1.69 -10.90
CA VAL A 221 -9.16 1.69 -9.94
C VAL A 221 -8.52 3.06 -9.86
N TRP A 222 -8.49 3.80 -10.97
CA TRP A 222 -7.91 5.13 -11.00
C TRP A 222 -8.72 6.12 -10.17
N ILE A 223 -10.06 6.02 -10.20
CA ILE A 223 -10.93 6.82 -9.33
C ILE A 223 -10.67 6.45 -7.86
N ARG A 224 -10.59 5.17 -7.53
CA ARG A 224 -10.28 4.71 -6.16
C ARG A 224 -8.93 5.23 -5.67
N ASN A 225 -7.92 5.23 -6.55
CA ASN A 225 -6.61 5.81 -6.25
C ASN A 225 -6.65 7.33 -6.10
N ILE A 226 -7.45 8.04 -6.90
CA ILE A 226 -7.61 9.50 -6.75
C ILE A 226 -8.32 9.82 -5.43
N GLN A 227 -9.42 9.12 -5.10
CA GLN A 227 -10.11 9.28 -3.82
C GLN A 227 -9.17 9.03 -2.64
N LEU A 228 -8.40 7.93 -2.68
CA LEU A 228 -7.39 7.62 -1.66
C LEU A 228 -6.27 8.67 -1.63
N GLY A 229 -5.81 9.13 -2.80
CA GLY A 229 -4.76 10.15 -2.94
C GLY A 229 -5.16 11.51 -2.39
N ILE A 230 -6.44 11.89 -2.47
CA ILE A 230 -6.96 13.13 -1.85
C ILE A 230 -6.76 13.08 -0.33
N PHE A 231 -7.16 11.98 0.33
CA PHE A 231 -6.92 11.81 1.77
C PHE A 231 -5.43 11.63 2.08
N GLY A 232 -4.69 10.94 1.23
CA GLY A 232 -3.24 10.78 1.35
C GLY A 232 -2.49 12.11 1.33
N MET A 233 -2.84 13.02 0.42
CA MET A 233 -2.30 14.37 0.37
C MET A 233 -2.69 15.18 1.61
N LEU A 234 -3.95 15.10 2.06
CA LEU A 234 -4.42 15.80 3.26
C LEU A 234 -3.61 15.37 4.49
N PHE A 235 -3.51 14.07 4.74
CA PHE A 235 -2.76 13.54 5.88
C PHE A 235 -1.25 13.69 5.72
N GLY A 236 -0.73 13.60 4.49
CA GLY A 236 0.68 13.86 4.18
C GLY A 236 1.07 15.30 4.48
N PHE A 237 0.24 16.26 4.11
CA PHE A 237 0.42 17.67 4.45
C PHE A 237 0.37 17.90 5.95
N LEU A 238 -0.62 17.32 6.64
CA LEU A 238 -0.72 17.42 8.10
C LEU A 238 0.53 16.84 8.79
N THR A 239 1.01 15.69 8.33
CA THR A 239 2.22 15.05 8.84
C THR A 239 3.45 15.91 8.60
N ALA A 240 3.63 16.45 7.38
CA ALA A 240 4.75 17.34 7.07
C ALA A 240 4.74 18.61 7.94
N TYR A 241 3.56 19.19 8.17
CA TYR A 241 3.41 20.36 9.03
C TYR A 241 3.70 20.06 10.50
N MET A 242 3.17 18.95 11.03
CA MET A 242 3.29 18.60 12.45
C MET A 242 4.67 18.05 12.81
N SER A 243 5.27 17.20 11.97
CA SER A 243 6.55 16.54 12.26
C SER A 243 7.75 17.39 11.86
N ASP A 244 7.74 17.94 10.64
CA ASP A 244 8.93 18.57 10.05
C ASP A 244 8.72 20.07 9.74
N GLY A 245 7.63 20.68 10.20
CA GLY A 245 7.25 22.05 9.83
C GLY A 245 8.30 23.11 10.18
N THR A 246 9.04 22.94 11.28
CA THR A 246 10.13 23.85 11.66
C THR A 246 11.34 23.71 10.74
N GLU A 247 11.67 22.49 10.33
CA GLU A 247 12.76 22.21 9.41
C GLU A 247 12.43 22.67 7.99
N ILE A 248 11.20 22.42 7.53
CA ILE A 248 10.68 22.90 6.24
C ILE A 248 10.73 24.43 6.18
N LYS A 249 10.35 25.14 7.25
CA LYS A 249 10.43 26.62 7.30
C LYS A 249 11.87 27.13 7.23
N LYS A 250 12.82 26.43 7.85
CA LYS A 250 14.23 26.85 7.90
C LYS A 250 15.01 26.54 6.62
N LYS A 251 14.81 25.35 6.06
CA LYS A 251 15.61 24.81 4.94
C LYS A 251 14.88 24.87 3.60
N GLY A 252 13.57 25.02 3.61
CA GLY A 252 12.70 24.95 2.44
C GLY A 252 12.10 23.56 2.23
N PHE A 253 10.95 23.51 1.55
CA PHE A 253 10.18 22.29 1.30
C PHE A 253 10.92 21.25 0.43
N LEU A 254 11.69 21.74 -0.54
CA LEU A 254 12.46 20.91 -1.49
C LEU A 254 13.94 20.80 -1.10
N PHE A 255 14.27 21.01 0.18
CA PHE A 255 15.65 20.86 0.65
C PHE A 255 16.17 19.43 0.43
N GLY A 256 17.37 19.31 -0.13
CA GLY A 256 18.03 18.03 -0.39
C GLY A 256 17.47 17.24 -1.57
N TYR A 257 16.59 17.84 -2.39
CA TYR A 257 16.07 17.19 -3.60
C TYR A 257 17.11 17.27 -4.72
N THR A 258 17.58 16.10 -5.15
CA THR A 258 18.38 15.90 -6.35
C THR A 258 17.56 15.18 -7.41
N ASP A 259 18.07 15.06 -8.63
CA ASP A 259 17.41 14.29 -9.69
C ASP A 259 17.16 12.83 -9.27
N LEU A 260 18.09 12.25 -8.49
CA LEU A 260 17.93 10.91 -7.93
C LEU A 260 16.78 10.82 -6.93
N VAL A 261 16.55 11.86 -6.12
CA VAL A 261 15.41 11.93 -5.20
C VAL A 261 14.10 11.98 -5.99
N TRP A 262 14.05 12.79 -7.06
CA TRP A 262 12.87 12.84 -7.93
C TRP A 262 12.59 11.49 -8.61
N ILE A 263 13.61 10.82 -9.13
CA ILE A 263 13.50 9.47 -9.69
C ILE A 263 12.97 8.50 -8.61
N ALA A 264 13.49 8.56 -7.39
CA ALA A 264 13.03 7.71 -6.29
C ALA A 264 11.55 7.97 -5.94
N ILE A 265 11.13 9.23 -5.87
CA ILE A 265 9.73 9.61 -5.61
C ILE A 265 8.82 9.10 -6.74
N THR A 266 9.25 9.22 -8.01
CA THR A 266 8.47 8.74 -9.15
C THR A 266 8.35 7.22 -9.19
N ILE A 267 9.42 6.49 -8.92
CA ILE A 267 9.39 5.03 -8.81
C ILE A 267 8.49 4.61 -7.65
N GLN A 268 8.54 5.31 -6.52
CA GLN A 268 7.68 5.04 -5.35
C GLN A 268 6.20 5.28 -5.66
N SER A 269 5.90 6.38 -6.38
CA SER A 269 4.56 6.71 -6.85
C SER A 269 4.01 5.65 -7.81
N ALA A 270 4.81 5.22 -8.79
CA ALA A 270 4.46 4.14 -9.71
C ALA A 270 4.19 2.81 -8.97
N GLY A 271 4.98 2.50 -7.94
CA GLY A 271 4.74 1.37 -7.04
C GLY A 271 3.36 1.42 -6.38
N GLY A 272 2.93 2.60 -5.91
CA GLY A 272 1.59 2.78 -5.34
C GLY A 272 0.47 2.47 -6.34
N LEU A 273 0.63 2.83 -7.61
CA LEU A 273 -0.33 2.49 -8.67
C LEU A 273 -0.32 0.99 -8.98
N LEU A 274 0.86 0.37 -9.05
CA LEU A 274 1.02 -1.07 -9.24
C LEU A 274 0.39 -1.87 -8.09
N VAL A 275 0.52 -1.40 -6.86
CA VAL A 275 -0.15 -2.00 -5.69
C VAL A 275 -1.66 -2.03 -5.90
N ALA A 276 -2.27 -0.94 -6.37
CA ALA A 276 -3.71 -0.92 -6.63
C ALA A 276 -4.12 -1.92 -7.73
N LEU A 277 -3.31 -2.07 -8.79
CA LEU A 277 -3.55 -3.07 -9.84
C LEU A 277 -3.39 -4.49 -9.31
N VAL A 278 -2.35 -4.78 -8.53
CA VAL A 278 -2.15 -6.10 -7.91
C VAL A 278 -3.30 -6.42 -6.97
N VAL A 279 -3.74 -5.46 -6.16
CA VAL A 279 -4.90 -5.68 -5.28
C VAL A 279 -6.16 -5.92 -6.12
N LYS A 280 -6.37 -5.21 -7.22
CA LYS A 280 -7.52 -5.43 -8.13
C LYS A 280 -7.53 -6.83 -8.74
N TYR A 281 -6.41 -7.24 -9.36
CA TYR A 281 -6.33 -8.44 -10.19
C TYR A 281 -5.85 -9.70 -9.45
N ALA A 282 -5.23 -9.53 -8.28
CA ALA A 282 -4.83 -10.60 -7.38
C ALA A 282 -5.54 -10.40 -6.04
N ASP A 283 -4.80 -10.06 -4.98
CA ASP A 283 -5.28 -9.69 -3.64
C ASP A 283 -4.10 -9.20 -2.80
N ASN A 284 -4.37 -8.75 -1.58
CA ASN A 284 -3.32 -8.31 -0.66
C ASN A 284 -2.35 -9.41 -0.23
N ILE A 285 -2.73 -10.69 -0.31
CA ILE A 285 -1.84 -11.79 0.04
C ILE A 285 -0.77 -11.96 -1.04
N TRP A 286 -1.17 -11.97 -2.32
CA TRP A 286 -0.24 -11.96 -3.46
C TRP A 286 0.67 -10.73 -3.47
N LYS A 287 0.16 -9.55 -3.09
CA LYS A 287 0.98 -8.35 -2.87
C LYS A 287 2.07 -8.61 -1.80
N GLY A 288 1.71 -9.29 -0.72
CA GLY A 288 2.64 -9.72 0.33
C GLY A 288 3.75 -10.62 -0.23
N PHE A 289 3.39 -11.65 -1.00
CA PHE A 289 4.37 -12.53 -1.68
C PHE A 289 5.30 -11.76 -2.63
N ALA A 290 4.77 -10.88 -3.49
CA ALA A 290 5.57 -10.08 -4.41
C ALA A 290 6.56 -9.16 -3.67
N THR A 291 6.12 -8.51 -2.60
CA THR A 291 6.98 -7.65 -1.77
C THR A 291 8.07 -8.47 -1.09
N SER A 292 7.74 -9.67 -0.63
CA SER A 292 8.67 -10.57 0.05
C SER A 292 9.72 -11.13 -0.91
N ALA A 293 9.30 -11.53 -2.12
CA ALA A 293 10.21 -11.93 -3.18
C ALA A 293 11.17 -10.79 -3.54
N ALA A 294 10.67 -9.54 -3.61
CA ALA A 294 11.51 -8.38 -3.87
C ALA A 294 12.57 -8.15 -2.79
N ILE A 295 12.26 -8.38 -1.50
CA ILE A 295 13.25 -8.31 -0.41
C ILE A 295 14.35 -9.34 -0.64
N ILE A 296 14.00 -10.60 -0.89
CA ILE A 296 14.97 -11.69 -1.10
C ILE A 296 15.86 -11.38 -2.32
N ILE A 297 15.27 -11.00 -3.45
CA ILE A 297 16.00 -10.64 -4.68
C ILE A 297 16.94 -9.46 -4.43
N SER A 298 16.48 -8.43 -3.71
CA SER A 298 17.32 -7.27 -3.38
C SER A 298 18.51 -7.64 -2.51
N CYS A 299 18.35 -8.61 -1.61
CA CYS A 299 19.44 -9.13 -0.78
C CYS A 299 20.47 -9.86 -1.65
N ILE A 300 20.02 -10.77 -2.52
CA ILE A 300 20.91 -11.50 -3.44
C ILE A 300 21.70 -10.55 -4.34
N ILE A 301 21.07 -9.49 -4.86
CA ILE A 301 21.75 -8.47 -5.69
C ILE A 301 22.72 -7.61 -4.87
N SER A 302 22.47 -7.47 -3.56
CA SER A 302 23.26 -6.63 -2.66
C SER A 302 24.46 -7.33 -2.02
N MET A 303 24.52 -8.67 -2.08
CA MET A 303 25.65 -9.49 -1.64
C MET A 303 26.77 -9.45 -2.68
#